data_AF-A0A1Z4RA58-F1
#
_entry.id   AF-A0A1Z4RA58-F1
#
_cell.length_a   1.000
_cell.length_b   1.000
_cell.length_c   1.000
_cell.angle_alpha   90.00
_cell.angle_beta   90.00
_cell.angle_gamma   90.00
#
_symmetry.space_group_name_H-M   'P 1'
#
loop_
_entity.id
_entity.type
_entity.pdbx_description
1 polymer ?
#
loop_
_entity_poly.entity_id
_entity_poly.type
_entity_poly.pdbx_seq_one_letter_code
_entity_poly.pdbx_strand_id
1 'polypeptide(L)'
;MVSFSIRLLLVTILVLPFVFGCTNPISFAVPKNSNSANTQPRLQSGQTQGVSGTVVRVTGNQMPSVGENRQRSKPQPVKTNVWVFSGRIPAKGTRVSVTEAKQNFKLVTQVKTDKNGKFFVKLPSGEYTIFAQYGNDLYLNSFLGDGSFKSVQVNEGKITETRLVNSENASF
;
A
#
# COMPACT_ATOMS: atom_id res chain seq x y z
N MET A 1 4.45 9.54 -49.77
CA MET A 1 5.04 10.69 -49.06
C MET A 1 4.53 11.94 -49.76
N VAL A 2 3.59 12.66 -49.15
CA VAL A 2 2.88 13.78 -49.78
C VAL A 2 3.33 15.07 -49.11
N SER A 3 3.75 16.03 -49.94
CA SER A 3 4.31 17.33 -49.62
C SER A 3 3.29 18.25 -48.95
N PHE A 4 3.70 18.96 -47.88
CA PHE A 4 2.95 20.09 -47.33
C PHE A 4 3.88 21.31 -47.24
N SER A 5 3.64 22.27 -48.14
CA SER A 5 4.03 23.67 -48.02
C SER A 5 2.76 24.50 -47.81
N ILE A 6 2.83 25.58 -47.01
CA ILE A 6 2.02 26.85 -47.07
C ILE A 6 2.10 27.50 -45.68
N ARG A 7 3.04 28.42 -45.48
CA ARG A 7 2.94 29.90 -45.52
C ARG A 7 2.24 30.53 -44.30
N LEU A 8 3.09 30.98 -43.39
CA LEU A 8 3.20 32.34 -42.86
C LEU A 8 2.08 33.33 -43.28
N LEU A 9 1.29 33.79 -42.31
CA LEU A 9 0.67 35.12 -42.37
C LEU A 9 0.57 35.73 -40.97
N LEU A 10 1.26 36.85 -40.85
CA LEU A 10 1.45 37.72 -39.70
C LEU A 10 0.29 38.71 -39.71
N VAL A 11 -0.50 38.81 -38.63
CA VAL A 11 -1.50 39.89 -38.47
C VAL A 11 -1.42 40.44 -37.06
N THR A 12 -0.68 41.53 -36.95
CA THR A 12 -0.69 42.52 -35.87
C THR A 12 -1.85 43.50 -36.07
N ILE A 13 -2.80 43.55 -35.13
CA ILE A 13 -3.82 44.61 -35.01
C ILE A 13 -4.06 44.82 -33.49
N LEU A 14 -3.44 45.86 -32.92
CA LEU A 14 -3.99 47.20 -32.62
C LEU A 14 -4.69 47.23 -31.24
N VAL A 15 -3.99 47.87 -30.31
CA VAL A 15 -4.40 48.15 -28.93
C VAL A 15 -5.35 49.34 -28.92
N LEU A 16 -6.46 49.24 -28.18
CA LEU A 16 -7.32 50.37 -27.78
C LEU A 16 -7.53 50.32 -26.25
N PRO A 17 -7.25 51.40 -25.51
CA PRO A 17 -7.54 51.46 -24.08
C PRO A 17 -9.00 51.92 -23.86
N PHE A 18 -9.83 51.03 -23.32
CA PHE A 18 -11.10 51.43 -22.72
C PHE A 18 -10.87 51.85 -21.28
N VAL A 19 -11.24 53.10 -21.00
CA VAL A 19 -11.19 53.74 -19.69
C VAL A 19 -12.60 53.70 -19.07
N PHE A 20 -12.62 53.65 -17.73
CA PHE A 20 -13.73 53.93 -16.80
C PHE A 20 -14.75 52.83 -16.48
N GLY A 21 -14.85 52.52 -15.18
CA GLY A 21 -16.05 51.93 -14.58
C GLY A 21 -15.79 51.17 -13.28
N CYS A 22 -15.55 51.86 -12.16
CA CYS A 22 -15.70 51.28 -10.83
C CYS A 22 -17.19 51.18 -10.48
N THR A 23 -17.72 49.97 -10.34
CA THR A 23 -18.85 49.68 -9.45
C THR A 23 -18.67 48.27 -8.89
N ASN A 24 -18.61 48.16 -7.56
CA ASN A 24 -18.63 46.89 -6.85
C ASN A 24 -20.09 46.42 -6.71
N PRO A 25 -20.51 45.29 -7.31
CA PRO A 25 -21.69 44.60 -6.83
C PRO A 25 -21.31 43.65 -5.68
N ILE A 26 -22.05 43.81 -4.60
CA ILE A 26 -22.19 42.93 -3.44
C ILE A 26 -22.10 41.45 -3.88
N SER A 27 -21.08 40.73 -3.41
CA SER A 27 -20.96 39.28 -3.61
C SER A 27 -21.94 38.55 -2.69
N PHE A 28 -23.06 38.09 -3.25
CA PHE A 28 -23.84 37.03 -2.61
C PHE A 28 -23.05 35.72 -2.73
N ALA A 29 -22.67 35.14 -1.59
CA ALA A 29 -22.03 33.84 -1.55
C ALA A 29 -22.97 32.78 -2.14
N VAL A 30 -22.61 32.26 -3.31
CA VAL A 30 -23.20 31.04 -3.87
C VAL A 30 -22.78 29.88 -2.95
N PRO A 31 -23.71 29.12 -2.36
CA PRO A 31 -23.34 27.86 -1.73
C PRO A 31 -22.88 26.90 -2.83
N LYS A 32 -21.57 26.64 -2.90
CA LYS A 32 -21.04 25.51 -3.65
C LYS A 32 -21.47 24.23 -2.94
N ASN A 33 -22.65 23.75 -3.32
CA ASN A 33 -22.90 22.32 -3.36
C ASN A 33 -21.95 21.74 -4.43
N SER A 34 -20.96 20.96 -3.99
CA SER A 34 -20.16 20.13 -4.88
C SER A 34 -19.80 18.83 -4.17
N ASN A 35 -20.62 17.83 -4.48
CA ASN A 35 -20.21 16.61 -5.16
C ASN A 35 -19.31 15.61 -4.41
N SER A 36 -19.95 14.44 -4.28
CA SER A 36 -19.52 13.18 -4.89
C SER A 36 -18.48 12.38 -4.12
N ALA A 37 -18.98 11.24 -3.64
CA ALA A 37 -18.25 10.10 -3.15
C ALA A 37 -17.09 9.74 -4.08
N ASN A 38 -15.88 10.02 -3.63
CA ASN A 38 -14.71 9.25 -3.98
C ASN A 38 -13.99 8.90 -2.68
N THR A 39 -14.41 7.80 -2.05
CA THR A 39 -13.85 7.30 -0.80
C THR A 39 -12.48 6.68 -1.09
N GLN A 40 -11.49 7.50 -1.41
CA GLN A 40 -10.09 7.15 -1.18
C GLN A 40 -9.68 7.78 0.15
N PRO A 41 -9.35 6.98 1.17
CA PRO A 41 -8.92 7.50 2.46
C PRO A 41 -7.71 8.44 2.29
N ARG A 42 -7.91 9.74 2.52
CA ARG A 42 -6.86 10.76 2.42
C ARG A 42 -6.03 10.71 3.71
N LEU A 43 -4.72 10.53 3.58
CA LEU A 43 -3.78 10.71 4.69
C LEU A 43 -3.89 12.17 5.19
N GLN A 44 -4.40 12.38 6.40
CA GLN A 44 -4.43 13.71 7.01
C GLN A 44 -2.99 14.11 7.39
N SER A 45 -2.57 15.30 6.97
CA SER A 45 -1.21 15.80 7.18
C SER A 45 -0.95 16.02 8.67
N GLY A 46 -0.01 15.26 9.26
CA GLY A 46 0.42 15.40 10.65
C GLY A 46 0.25 14.14 11.50
N GLN A 47 -0.54 13.15 11.06
CA GLN A 47 -0.76 11.92 11.80
C GLN A 47 0.19 10.79 11.33
N THR A 48 0.97 10.24 12.26
CA THR A 48 1.77 9.03 12.02
C THR A 48 0.87 7.80 12.15
N GLN A 49 0.22 7.40 11.06
CA GLN A 49 -0.56 6.17 11.00
C GLN A 49 -0.04 5.22 9.92
N GLY A 50 -0.29 3.93 10.10
CA GLY A 50 0.09 2.90 9.14
C GLY A 50 0.45 1.57 9.79
N VAL A 51 1.38 0.84 9.16
CA VAL A 51 1.83 -0.47 9.62
C VAL A 51 3.34 -0.48 9.82
N SER A 52 3.78 -0.88 11.01
CA SER A 52 5.15 -1.26 11.29
C SER A 52 5.23 -2.78 11.40
N GLY A 53 6.27 -3.38 10.85
CA GLY A 53 6.38 -4.82 10.95
C GLY A 53 7.76 -5.39 10.74
N THR A 54 7.83 -6.70 10.93
CA THR A 54 9.03 -7.50 10.72
C THR A 54 8.73 -8.70 9.84
N VAL A 55 9.69 -9.06 8.99
CA VAL A 55 9.67 -10.26 8.18
C VAL A 55 10.78 -11.18 8.65
N VAL A 56 10.41 -12.38 9.04
CA VAL A 56 11.33 -13.39 9.53
C VAL A 56 11.09 -14.74 8.87
N ARG A 57 12.11 -15.58 8.84
CA ARG A 57 12.04 -16.98 8.46
C ARG A 57 12.40 -17.85 9.66
N VAL A 58 11.65 -18.91 9.87
CA VAL A 58 11.95 -19.97 10.83
C VAL A 58 12.26 -21.24 10.06
N THR A 59 13.28 -21.98 10.50
CA THR A 59 13.74 -23.21 9.84
C THR A 59 14.08 -24.29 10.85
N GLY A 60 14.13 -25.55 10.41
CA GLY A 60 14.53 -26.70 11.23
C GLY A 60 13.50 -27.08 12.30
N ASN A 61 13.95 -27.87 13.28
CA ASN A 61 13.09 -28.40 14.33
C ASN A 61 12.68 -27.32 15.35
N GLN A 62 11.38 -27.12 15.50
CA GLN A 62 10.75 -26.18 16.43
C GLN A 62 9.89 -26.90 17.49
N MET A 63 9.89 -28.24 17.52
CA MET A 63 9.18 -29.04 18.52
C MET A 63 9.60 -28.65 19.95
N PRO A 64 8.66 -28.56 20.90
CA PRO A 64 9.01 -28.42 22.30
C PRO A 64 9.90 -29.58 22.76
N SER A 65 11.04 -29.26 23.35
CA SER A 65 11.96 -30.25 23.94
C SER A 65 11.89 -30.18 25.47
N VAL A 66 11.83 -31.33 26.12
CA VAL A 66 11.97 -31.44 27.58
C VAL A 66 13.45 -31.46 27.96
N GLY A 67 13.80 -30.91 29.13
CA GLY A 67 15.18 -30.86 29.61
C GLY A 67 15.95 -29.59 29.23
N GLU A 68 17.24 -29.55 29.57
CA GLU A 68 18.09 -28.36 29.52
C GLU A 68 18.55 -27.98 28.10
N ASN A 69 18.62 -28.95 27.17
CA ASN A 69 19.12 -28.72 25.82
C ASN A 69 18.01 -28.33 24.83
N ARG A 70 17.42 -27.14 25.03
CA ARG A 70 16.35 -26.59 24.18
C ARG A 70 16.92 -25.84 22.97
N GLN A 71 17.37 -26.56 21.94
CA GLN A 71 17.84 -25.91 20.70
C GLN A 71 16.71 -25.74 19.68
N ARG A 72 15.90 -24.69 19.85
CA ARG A 72 15.09 -24.14 18.76
C ARG A 72 15.91 -23.12 17.99
N SER A 73 15.87 -23.19 16.66
CA SER A 73 16.54 -22.18 15.84
C SER A 73 15.85 -20.82 16.03
N LYS A 74 16.64 -19.74 16.14
CA LYS A 74 16.10 -18.40 16.27
C LYS A 74 15.53 -17.95 14.91
N PRO A 75 14.39 -17.23 14.89
CA PRO A 75 13.88 -16.62 13.67
C PRO A 75 14.92 -15.71 13.01
N GLN A 76 15.15 -15.89 11.71
CA GLN A 76 16.12 -15.13 10.94
C GLN A 76 15.43 -13.95 10.22
N PRO A 77 15.96 -12.72 10.30
CA PRO A 77 15.38 -11.59 9.57
C PRO A 77 15.52 -11.77 8.06
N VAL A 78 14.54 -11.28 7.29
CA VAL A 78 14.53 -11.40 5.82
C VAL A 78 14.49 -10.03 5.17
N LYS A 79 15.49 -9.72 4.35
CA LYS A 79 15.50 -8.57 3.43
C LYS A 79 14.72 -8.92 2.16
N THR A 80 13.52 -8.38 1.99
CA THR A 80 12.63 -8.68 0.86
C THR A 80 11.65 -7.54 0.58
N ASN A 81 10.85 -7.67 -0.48
CA ASN A 81 9.71 -6.80 -0.74
C ASN A 81 8.50 -7.23 0.10
N VAL A 82 7.80 -6.25 0.66
CA VAL A 82 6.52 -6.38 1.32
C VAL A 82 5.47 -5.73 0.44
N TRP A 83 4.41 -6.48 0.13
CA TRP A 83 3.31 -6.07 -0.74
C TRP A 83 2.08 -5.81 0.10
N VAL A 84 1.47 -4.64 -0.08
CA VAL A 84 0.29 -4.21 0.67
C VAL A 84 -0.89 -4.09 -0.29
N PHE A 85 -1.93 -4.89 -0.07
CA PHE A 85 -3.18 -4.85 -0.83
C PHE A 85 -4.31 -4.32 0.05
N SER A 86 -5.28 -3.64 -0.55
CA SER A 86 -6.45 -3.18 0.18
C SER A 86 -7.46 -4.31 0.40
N GLY A 87 -8.06 -4.34 1.58
CA GLY A 87 -9.13 -5.28 1.94
C GLY A 87 -8.65 -6.67 2.30
N ARG A 88 -9.62 -7.55 2.55
CA ARG A 88 -9.41 -8.99 2.74
C ARG A 88 -9.25 -9.69 1.40
N ILE A 89 -8.35 -10.66 1.35
CA ILE A 89 -8.11 -11.49 0.18
C ILE A 89 -8.47 -12.95 0.53
N PRO A 90 -9.35 -13.62 -0.23
CA PRO A 90 -9.61 -15.05 -0.07
C PRO A 90 -8.33 -15.88 -0.22
N ALA A 91 -8.11 -16.85 0.66
CA ALA A 91 -6.94 -17.72 0.58
C ALA A 91 -7.24 -18.98 -0.24
N LYS A 92 -6.33 -19.30 -1.17
CA LYS A 92 -6.28 -20.61 -1.87
C LYS A 92 -5.14 -21.51 -1.35
N GLY A 93 -4.36 -21.01 -0.39
CA GLY A 93 -3.13 -21.60 0.11
C GLY A 93 -2.26 -20.55 0.79
N THR A 94 -1.00 -20.86 1.08
CA THR A 94 -0.05 -19.92 1.72
C THR A 94 0.70 -19.04 0.72
N ARG A 95 0.66 -19.39 -0.57
CA ARG A 95 1.32 -18.67 -1.66
C ARG A 95 0.32 -18.15 -2.68
N VAL A 96 0.65 -17.00 -3.26
CA VAL A 96 0.02 -16.43 -4.45
C VAL A 96 1.11 -15.90 -5.37
N SER A 97 1.06 -16.21 -6.67
CA SER A 97 2.08 -15.68 -7.58
C SER A 97 1.99 -14.15 -7.67
N VAL A 98 3.11 -13.46 -7.86
CA VAL A 98 3.13 -12.00 -8.03
C VAL A 98 2.27 -11.56 -9.23
N THR A 99 2.23 -12.37 -10.29
CA THR A 99 1.39 -12.11 -11.47
C THR A 99 -0.09 -12.20 -11.14
N GLU A 100 -0.54 -13.28 -10.48
CA GLU A 100 -1.93 -13.44 -10.05
C GLU A 100 -2.34 -12.29 -9.11
N ALA A 101 -1.50 -11.96 -8.14
CA ALA A 101 -1.80 -10.90 -7.16
C ALA A 101 -1.98 -9.53 -7.82
N LYS A 102 -1.14 -9.18 -8.79
CA LYS A 102 -1.27 -7.92 -9.54
C LYS A 102 -2.52 -7.84 -10.39
N GLN A 103 -2.97 -8.97 -10.93
CA GLN A 103 -4.15 -9.03 -11.79
C GLN A 103 -5.46 -9.01 -10.99
N ASN A 104 -5.49 -9.68 -9.85
CA ASN A 104 -6.73 -9.95 -9.12
C ASN A 104 -6.94 -9.05 -7.90
N PHE A 105 -5.88 -8.43 -7.36
CA PHE A 105 -5.97 -7.65 -6.13
C PHE A 105 -5.57 -6.20 -6.32
N LYS A 106 -6.17 -5.32 -5.53
CA LYS A 106 -5.87 -3.89 -5.55
C LYS A 106 -4.61 -3.59 -4.74
N LEU A 107 -3.49 -3.50 -5.44
CA LEU A 107 -2.20 -3.09 -4.88
C LEU A 107 -2.28 -1.64 -4.39
N VAL A 108 -1.89 -1.43 -3.14
CA VAL A 108 -1.80 -0.09 -2.53
C VAL A 108 -0.37 0.41 -2.63
N THR A 109 0.59 -0.40 -2.20
CA THR A 109 2.01 -0.04 -2.25
C THR A 109 2.90 -1.26 -2.05
N GLN A 110 4.19 -1.07 -2.30
CA GLN A 110 5.24 -2.06 -2.11
C GLN A 110 6.44 -1.37 -1.45
N VAL A 111 6.98 -1.97 -0.39
CA VAL A 111 8.15 -1.47 0.34
C VAL A 111 9.21 -2.56 0.48
N LYS A 112 10.46 -2.18 0.74
CA LYS A 112 11.54 -3.13 1.05
C LYS A 112 11.80 -3.16 2.55
N THR A 113 12.06 -4.33 3.10
CA THR A 113 12.56 -4.46 4.47
C THR A 113 14.03 -4.09 4.56
N ASP A 114 14.47 -3.67 5.74
CA ASP A 114 15.87 -3.43 6.05
C ASP A 114 16.66 -4.74 6.29
N LYS A 115 17.95 -4.61 6.67
CA LYS A 115 18.81 -5.76 7.00
C LYS A 115 18.32 -6.58 8.20
N ASN A 116 17.47 -6.00 9.05
CA ASN A 116 16.87 -6.63 10.22
C ASN A 116 15.45 -7.14 9.91
N GLY A 117 15.03 -7.13 8.65
CA GLY A 117 13.69 -7.53 8.22
C GLY A 117 12.58 -6.55 8.63
N LYS A 118 12.91 -5.36 9.13
CA LYS A 118 11.93 -4.35 9.55
C LYS A 118 11.41 -3.55 8.36
N PHE A 119 10.16 -3.15 8.42
CA PHE A 119 9.55 -2.21 7.48
C PHE A 119 8.57 -1.28 8.19
N PHE A 120 8.31 -0.14 7.57
CA PHE A 120 7.22 0.76 7.94
C PHE A 120 6.56 1.30 6.67
N VAL A 121 5.24 1.38 6.69
CA VAL A 121 4.44 1.91 5.59
C VAL A 121 3.35 2.82 6.16
N LYS A 122 3.32 4.08 5.69
CA LYS A 122 2.23 5.00 6.01
C LYS A 122 1.01 4.58 5.22
N LEU A 123 -0.09 4.29 5.92
CA LEU A 123 -1.35 3.87 5.31
C LEU A 123 -2.50 4.62 5.96
N PRO A 124 -3.49 5.05 5.19
CA PRO A 124 -4.69 5.65 5.76
C PRO A 124 -5.51 4.60 6.52
N SER A 125 -6.58 5.04 7.19
CA SER A 125 -7.46 4.11 7.90
C SER A 125 -8.12 3.16 6.92
N GLY A 126 -8.16 1.88 7.27
CA GLY A 126 -8.64 0.85 6.37
C GLY A 126 -8.11 -0.53 6.73
N GLU A 127 -8.62 -1.53 6.02
CA GLU A 127 -8.21 -2.91 6.14
C GLU A 127 -7.23 -3.28 5.01
N TYR A 128 -6.17 -4.00 5.34
CA TYR A 128 -5.11 -4.36 4.39
C TYR A 128 -4.64 -5.80 4.57
N THR A 129 -4.33 -6.49 3.47
CA THR A 129 -3.64 -7.78 3.50
C THR A 129 -2.19 -7.58 3.06
N ILE A 130 -1.24 -8.10 3.84
CA ILE A 130 0.19 -7.80 3.69
C ILE A 130 0.98 -9.09 3.49
N PHE A 131 1.71 -9.18 2.39
CA PHE A 131 2.52 -10.34 2.03
C PHE A 131 4.00 -10.03 2.03
N ALA A 132 4.82 -11.03 2.33
CA ALA A 132 6.26 -11.00 2.06
C ALA A 132 6.55 -11.74 0.75
N GLN A 133 7.40 -11.17 -0.12
CA GLN A 133 7.78 -11.81 -1.37
C GLN A 133 8.90 -12.82 -1.16
N TYR A 134 8.81 -13.98 -1.83
CA TYR A 134 9.86 -14.99 -1.93
C TYR A 134 9.92 -15.49 -3.38
N GLY A 135 10.98 -15.15 -4.11
CA GLY A 135 11.06 -15.42 -5.54
C GLY A 135 9.94 -14.70 -6.31
N ASN A 136 9.18 -15.47 -7.09
CA ASN A 136 8.06 -14.97 -7.89
C ASN A 136 6.70 -15.07 -7.17
N ASP A 137 6.71 -15.45 -5.89
CA ASP A 137 5.50 -15.62 -5.10
C ASP A 137 5.45 -14.66 -3.92
N LEU A 138 4.22 -14.36 -3.52
CA LEU A 138 3.85 -13.71 -2.29
C LEU A 138 3.45 -14.78 -1.27
N TYR A 139 3.91 -14.63 -0.03
CA TYR A 139 3.68 -15.61 1.03
C TYR A 139 3.04 -14.97 2.25
N LEU A 140 2.02 -15.66 2.77
CA LEU A 140 1.42 -15.40 4.06
C LEU A 140 0.80 -16.70 4.59
N ASN A 141 1.33 -17.21 5.69
CA ASN A 141 0.76 -18.36 6.40
C ASN A 141 0.03 -17.91 7.65
N SER A 142 -1.00 -17.09 7.46
CA SER A 142 -1.88 -16.63 8.52
C SER A 142 -3.24 -16.34 7.89
N PHE A 143 -4.28 -16.91 8.49
CA PHE A 143 -5.64 -16.90 7.95
C PHE A 143 -6.62 -16.41 9.01
N LEU A 144 -7.73 -15.83 8.56
CA LEU A 144 -8.91 -15.60 9.37
C LEU A 144 -9.82 -16.83 9.31
N GLY A 145 -10.74 -16.94 10.27
CA GLY A 145 -11.68 -18.07 10.36
C GLY A 145 -12.69 -18.16 9.21
N ASP A 146 -12.77 -17.13 8.36
CA ASP A 146 -13.63 -17.07 7.19
C ASP A 146 -12.96 -17.58 5.89
N GLY A 147 -11.74 -18.11 5.99
CA GLY A 147 -10.97 -18.59 4.84
C GLY A 147 -10.23 -17.50 4.06
N SER A 148 -10.22 -16.26 4.54
CA SER A 148 -9.35 -15.20 4.00
C SER A 148 -7.96 -15.20 4.63
N PHE A 149 -6.99 -14.63 3.94
CA PHE A 149 -5.70 -14.30 4.55
C PHE A 149 -5.89 -13.30 5.71
N LYS A 150 -5.02 -13.38 6.71
CA LYS A 150 -5.02 -12.42 7.81
C LYS A 150 -4.80 -10.99 7.29
N SER A 151 -5.79 -10.15 7.51
CA SER A 151 -5.72 -8.72 7.28
C SER A 151 -5.29 -7.97 8.55
N VAL A 152 -4.89 -6.73 8.36
CA VAL A 152 -4.51 -5.77 9.39
C VAL A 152 -5.41 -4.55 9.28
N GLN A 153 -6.02 -4.16 10.40
CA GLN A 153 -6.82 -2.94 10.50
C GLN A 153 -5.93 -1.76 10.89
N VAL A 154 -5.80 -0.77 10.00
CA VAL A 154 -5.19 0.52 10.32
C VAL A 154 -6.27 1.47 10.80
N ASN A 155 -6.06 2.05 11.98
CA ASN A 155 -6.95 3.05 12.56
C ASN A 155 -6.32 4.44 12.46
N GLU A 156 -7.15 5.47 12.44
CA GLU A 156 -6.69 6.86 12.38
C GLU A 156 -5.73 7.18 13.53
N GLY A 157 -4.63 7.85 13.20
CA GLY A 157 -3.59 8.22 14.16
C GLY A 157 -2.84 7.07 14.83
N LYS A 158 -3.02 5.81 14.39
CA LYS A 158 -2.38 4.63 15.01
C LYS A 158 -1.40 3.92 14.08
N ILE A 159 -0.29 3.46 14.66
CA ILE A 159 0.61 2.50 14.04
C ILE A 159 0.19 1.11 14.48
N THR A 160 -0.06 0.25 13.51
CA THR A 160 -0.42 -1.16 13.76
C THR A 160 0.81 -2.03 13.57
N GLU A 161 1.08 -2.91 14.53
CA GLU A 161 2.21 -3.83 14.44
C GLU A 161 1.82 -5.14 13.76
N THR A 162 2.72 -5.67 12.94
CA THR A 162 2.55 -7.00 12.33
C THR A 162 3.87 -7.75 12.22
N ARG A 163 3.77 -9.08 12.15
CA ARG A 163 4.92 -9.97 11.98
C ARG A 163 4.60 -11.00 10.91
N LEU A 164 5.37 -10.96 9.83
CA LEU A 164 5.28 -11.92 8.73
C LEU A 164 6.33 -13.01 8.98
N VAL A 165 5.86 -14.25 9.12
CA VAL A 165 6.72 -15.40 9.43
C VAL A 165 6.62 -16.40 8.28
N ASN A 166 7.72 -16.63 7.58
CA ASN A 166 7.85 -17.78 6.69
C ASN A 166 8.33 -18.99 7.49
N SER A 167 7.50 -20.02 7.53
CA SER A 167 7.72 -21.24 8.30
C SER A 167 7.79 -22.50 7.44
N GLU A 168 7.96 -22.35 6.12
CA GLU A 168 7.83 -23.46 5.16
C GLU A 168 8.95 -24.50 5.27
N ASN A 169 10.05 -24.12 5.91
CA ASN A 169 11.19 -24.98 6.14
C ASN A 169 11.36 -25.31 7.63
N ALA A 170 10.29 -25.15 8.42
CA ALA A 170 10.26 -25.49 9.84
C ALA A 170 9.32 -26.67 10.09
N SER A 171 9.72 -27.54 11.03
CA SER A 171 8.88 -28.59 11.58
C SER A 171 8.47 -28.20 13.00
N PHE A 172 7.18 -28.29 13.33
CA PHE A 172 6.61 -27.91 14.62
C PHE A 172 5.90 -29.07 15.28
#